data_AF-A0AAW9BSX6-F1
#
_entry.id   AF-A0AAW9BSX6-F1
#
_cell.length_a   1.000
_cell.length_b   1.000
_cell.length_c   1.000
_cell.angle_alpha   90.00
_cell.angle_beta   90.00
_cell.angle_gamma   90.00
#
_symmetry.space_group_name_H-M   'P 1'
#
loop_
_entity.id
_entity.type
_entity.pdbx_description
1 polymer ?
#
loop_
_entity_poly.entity_id
_entity_poly.type
_entity_poly.pdbx_seq_one_letter_code
_entity_poly.pdbx_strand_id
1 'polypeptide(L)'
;YAAGYTSNMSQLENTLGADGFSISAGLDSLNAALNDATVKPESMPYRQQIINESEALARRFNTLTQSLHNQHKDMNDQRTAALTHANSLMSNIAHVNKQIVEMQGTGGNPAQLMDTREKLIGELSQVIEVKTTDQPDGSMQVTLVSGQPLVMGSDFGQLSAIPDPSDPYLADLHVNFANQSFAIGDSVGGKLGAINDYQTDVLKPNQV
;
A
#
# COMPACT_ATOMS: atom_id res chain seq x y z
N TYR A 1 -8.04 -6.91 1.52
CA TYR A 1 -6.68 -7.49 1.53
C TYR A 1 -6.34 -8.22 0.24
N ALA A 2 -6.72 -9.50 0.06
CA ALA A 2 -6.20 -10.36 -1.03
C ALA A 2 -6.33 -9.78 -2.44
N ALA A 3 -7.47 -9.17 -2.77
CA ALA A 3 -7.68 -8.52 -4.07
C ALA A 3 -6.70 -7.36 -4.33
N GLY A 4 -6.41 -6.55 -3.30
CA GLY A 4 -5.44 -5.45 -3.41
C GLY A 4 -4.02 -5.97 -3.61
N TYR A 5 -3.61 -6.97 -2.82
CA TYR A 5 -2.29 -7.57 -2.92
C TYR A 5 -2.07 -8.20 -4.31
N THR A 6 -3.05 -8.98 -4.78
CA THR A 6 -3.00 -9.63 -6.10
C THR A 6 -2.96 -8.62 -7.25
N SER A 7 -3.73 -7.53 -7.14
CA SER A 7 -3.72 -6.45 -8.13
C SER A 7 -2.34 -5.78 -8.23
N ASN A 8 -1.70 -5.52 -7.08
CA ASN A 8 -0.37 -4.92 -7.05
C ASN A 8 0.69 -5.86 -7.65
N MET A 9 0.62 -7.15 -7.31
CA MET A 9 1.49 -8.18 -7.92
C MET A 9 1.29 -8.28 -9.43
N SER A 10 0.04 -8.29 -9.89
CA SER A 10 -0.27 -8.36 -11.33
C SER A 10 0.29 -7.16 -12.09
N GLN A 11 0.30 -5.97 -11.48
CA GLN A 11 0.93 -4.78 -12.09
C GLN A 11 2.44 -4.96 -12.25
N LEU A 12 3.11 -5.53 -11.24
CA LEU A 12 4.55 -5.84 -11.35
C LEU A 12 4.83 -6.90 -12.40
N GLU A 13 4.06 -7.99 -12.41
CA GLU A 13 4.19 -9.06 -13.41
C GLU A 13 4.05 -8.52 -14.84
N ASN A 14 3.07 -7.64 -15.07
CA ASN A 14 2.89 -6.99 -16.37
C ASN A 14 4.07 -6.09 -16.75
N THR A 15 4.64 -5.34 -15.79
CA THR A 15 5.84 -4.54 -16.01
C THR A 15 7.04 -5.41 -16.35
N LEU A 16 7.27 -6.49 -15.62
CA LEU A 16 8.40 -7.41 -15.81
C LEU A 16 8.27 -8.26 -17.08
N GLY A 17 7.04 -8.63 -17.45
CA GLY A 17 6.73 -9.47 -18.60
C GLY A 17 6.68 -8.71 -19.93
N ALA A 18 6.71 -7.38 -19.94
CA ALA A 18 6.68 -6.61 -21.17
C ALA A 18 8.03 -6.72 -21.91
N ASP A 19 7.98 -7.03 -23.22
CA ASP A 19 9.14 -7.35 -24.06
C ASP A 19 10.28 -6.30 -24.00
N GLY A 20 9.93 -5.02 -23.81
CA GLY A 20 10.88 -3.91 -23.67
C GLY A 20 11.73 -3.94 -22.38
N PHE A 21 11.29 -4.71 -21.38
CA PHE A 21 11.96 -4.86 -20.08
C PHE A 21 12.69 -6.20 -19.94
N SER A 22 12.60 -7.09 -20.94
CA SER A 22 13.26 -8.40 -20.89
C SER A 22 14.78 -8.25 -20.86
N ILE A 23 15.35 -8.40 -19.67
CA ILE A 23 16.79 -8.38 -19.43
C ILE A 23 17.46 -9.60 -20.07
N SER A 24 16.82 -10.77 -20.05
CA SER A 24 17.34 -11.98 -20.69
C SER A 24 17.49 -11.79 -22.20
N ALA A 25 16.49 -11.25 -22.88
CA ALA A 25 16.59 -10.96 -24.31
C ALA A 25 17.71 -9.94 -24.62
N GLY A 26 17.94 -8.96 -23.73
CA GLY A 26 19.03 -8.00 -23.89
C GLY A 26 20.41 -8.63 -23.70
N LEU A 27 20.54 -9.57 -22.75
CA LEU A 27 21.74 -10.37 -22.55
C LEU A 27 22.01 -11.29 -23.74
N ASP A 28 20.98 -11.91 -24.31
CA ASP A 28 21.10 -12.75 -25.50
C ASP A 28 21.60 -11.93 -26.70
N SER A 29 21.06 -10.73 -26.92
CA SER A 29 21.54 -9.81 -27.97
C SER A 29 23.00 -9.39 -27.76
N LEU A 30 23.38 -9.04 -26.53
CA LEU A 30 24.77 -8.69 -26.20
C LEU A 30 25.71 -9.88 -26.42
N ASN A 31 25.32 -11.07 -25.97
CA ASN A 31 26.09 -12.30 -26.17
C ASN A 31 26.24 -12.64 -27.66
N ALA A 32 25.21 -12.45 -28.48
CA ALA A 32 25.30 -12.63 -29.92
C ALA A 32 26.31 -11.65 -30.54
N ALA A 33 26.26 -10.37 -30.18
CA ALA A 33 27.22 -9.37 -30.66
C ALA A 33 28.67 -9.67 -30.24
N LEU A 34 28.87 -10.18 -29.03
CA LEU A 34 30.19 -10.64 -28.55
C LEU A 34 30.69 -11.83 -29.37
N ASN A 35 29.83 -12.82 -29.65
CA ASN A 35 30.18 -13.98 -30.47
C ASN A 35 30.58 -13.57 -31.90
N ASP A 36 29.83 -12.69 -32.55
CA ASP A 36 30.16 -12.19 -33.89
C ASP A 36 31.53 -11.50 -33.92
N ALA A 37 31.85 -10.72 -32.89
CA ALA A 37 33.16 -10.08 -32.77
C ALA A 37 34.32 -11.06 -32.58
N THR A 38 34.09 -12.26 -32.03
CA THR A 38 35.15 -13.28 -31.91
C THR A 38 35.64 -13.78 -33.27
N VAL A 39 34.78 -13.72 -34.30
CA VAL A 39 35.11 -14.15 -35.67
C VAL A 39 36.03 -13.13 -36.35
N LYS A 40 35.88 -11.83 -36.04
CA LYS A 40 36.72 -10.73 -36.57
C LYS A 40 36.92 -9.61 -35.52
N PRO A 41 37.83 -9.79 -34.54
CA PRO A 41 37.97 -8.89 -33.41
C PRO A 41 38.53 -7.49 -33.76
N GLU A 42 39.17 -7.35 -34.92
CA GLU A 42 39.68 -6.09 -35.46
C GLU A 42 38.60 -5.26 -36.21
N SER A 43 37.44 -5.85 -36.47
CA SER A 43 36.34 -5.21 -37.19
C SER A 43 35.70 -4.09 -36.36
N MET A 44 35.89 -2.84 -36.78
CA MET A 44 35.25 -1.67 -36.16
C MET A 44 33.71 -1.79 -36.12
N PRO A 45 33.02 -2.27 -37.18
CA PRO A 45 31.57 -2.52 -37.12
C PRO A 45 31.13 -3.46 -35.99
N TYR A 46 31.83 -4.58 -35.76
CA TYR A 46 31.46 -5.52 -34.69
C TYR A 46 31.72 -4.95 -33.29
N ARG A 47 32.79 -4.16 -33.12
CA ARG A 47 33.03 -3.43 -31.86
C ARG A 47 31.92 -2.41 -31.58
N GLN A 48 31.47 -1.68 -32.60
CA GLN A 48 30.38 -0.73 -32.46
C GLN A 48 29.05 -1.44 -32.11
N GLN A 49 28.79 -2.62 -32.68
CA GLN A 49 27.62 -3.42 -32.34
C GLN A 49 27.60 -3.82 -30.87
N ILE A 50 28.73 -4.29 -30.31
CA ILE A 50 28.83 -4.61 -28.87
C ILE A 50 28.49 -3.39 -28.00
N ILE A 51 29.01 -2.21 -28.34
CA ILE A 51 28.72 -0.97 -27.60
C ILE A 51 27.21 -0.68 -27.66
N ASN A 52 26.61 -0.73 -28.84
CA ASN A 52 25.19 -0.46 -29.02
C ASN A 52 24.31 -1.42 -28.21
N GLU A 53 24.62 -2.72 -28.21
CA GLU A 53 23.88 -3.72 -27.43
C GLU A 53 24.10 -3.55 -25.92
N SER A 54 25.32 -3.19 -25.50
CA SER A 54 25.62 -2.88 -24.09
C SER A 54 24.82 -1.67 -23.60
N GLU A 55 24.78 -0.61 -24.39
CA GLU A 55 23.97 0.57 -24.09
C GLU A 55 22.47 0.25 -24.09
N ALA A 56 22.01 -0.60 -25.01
CA ALA A 56 20.62 -1.04 -25.06
C ALA A 56 20.24 -1.82 -23.79
N LEU A 57 21.09 -2.74 -23.35
CA LEU A 57 20.90 -3.48 -22.09
C LEU A 57 20.89 -2.53 -20.88
N ALA A 58 21.82 -1.58 -20.80
CA ALA A 58 21.85 -0.58 -19.73
C ALA A 58 20.57 0.27 -19.70
N ARG A 59 20.05 0.69 -20.86
CA ARG A 59 18.76 1.40 -20.97
C ARG A 59 17.59 0.56 -20.46
N ARG A 60 17.56 -0.75 -20.75
CA ARG A 60 16.52 -1.66 -20.24
C ARG A 60 16.54 -1.73 -18.71
N PHE A 61 17.73 -1.93 -18.11
CA PHE A 61 17.89 -1.91 -16.65
C PHE A 61 17.39 -0.59 -16.04
N ASN A 62 17.84 0.54 -16.57
CA ASN A 62 17.44 1.86 -16.05
C ASN A 62 15.92 2.08 -16.13
N THR A 63 15.29 1.63 -17.22
CA THR A 63 13.84 1.77 -17.40
C THR A 63 13.08 0.87 -16.43
N LEU A 64 13.56 -0.36 -16.20
CA LEU A 64 12.97 -1.27 -15.21
C LEU A 64 13.09 -0.68 -13.80
N THR A 65 14.29 -0.24 -13.39
CA THR A 65 14.52 0.39 -12.09
C THR A 65 13.62 1.60 -11.88
N GLN A 66 13.49 2.47 -12.89
CA GLN A 66 12.59 3.62 -12.82
C GLN A 66 11.12 3.19 -12.66
N SER A 67 10.70 2.12 -13.35
CA SER A 67 9.33 1.61 -13.23
C SER A 67 9.04 1.06 -11.84
N LEU A 68 9.97 0.30 -11.25
CA LEU A 68 9.85 -0.21 -9.87
C LEU A 68 9.80 0.93 -8.86
N HIS A 69 10.64 1.95 -9.04
CA HIS A 69 10.65 3.15 -8.21
C HIS A 69 9.32 3.91 -8.28
N ASN A 70 8.78 4.10 -9.48
CA ASN A 70 7.48 4.74 -9.68
C ASN A 70 6.37 3.94 -8.99
N GLN A 71 6.38 2.61 -9.13
CA GLN A 71 5.40 1.76 -8.47
C GLN A 71 5.50 1.86 -6.93
N HIS A 72 6.72 1.94 -6.40
CA HIS A 72 6.96 2.12 -4.97
C HIS A 72 6.42 3.47 -4.45
N LYS A 73 6.62 4.54 -5.23
CA LYS A 73 6.03 5.84 -4.97
C LYS A 73 4.50 5.78 -5.02
N ASP A 74 3.92 5.15 -6.03
CA ASP A 74 2.47 5.05 -6.20
C ASP A 74 1.82 4.30 -5.02
N MET A 75 2.48 3.28 -4.49
CA MET A 75 2.03 2.58 -3.28
C MET A 75 2.00 3.51 -2.06
N ASN A 76 3.02 4.36 -1.88
CA ASN A 76 3.03 5.37 -0.83
C ASN A 76 1.88 6.38 -0.97
N ASP A 77 1.61 6.85 -2.19
CA ASP A 77 0.51 7.79 -2.44
C ASP A 77 -0.84 7.12 -2.15
N GLN A 78 -1.01 5.85 -2.54
CA GLN A 78 -2.20 5.06 -2.22
C GLN A 78 -2.38 4.82 -0.72
N ARG A 79 -1.29 4.58 0.02
CA ARG A 79 -1.30 4.48 1.49
C ARG A 79 -1.78 5.78 2.12
N THR A 80 -1.23 6.92 1.68
CA THR A 80 -1.61 8.25 2.18
C THR A 80 -3.09 8.54 1.95
N ALA A 81 -3.61 8.21 0.76
CA ALA A 81 -5.02 8.35 0.45
C ALA A 81 -5.90 7.42 1.29
N ALA A 82 -5.48 6.18 1.50
CA ALA A 82 -6.18 5.20 2.34
C ALA A 82 -6.23 5.64 3.82
N LEU A 83 -5.13 6.16 4.37
CA LEU A 83 -5.09 6.72 5.72
C LEU A 83 -6.05 7.92 5.87
N THR A 84 -6.05 8.82 4.89
CA THR A 84 -6.96 9.97 4.87
C THR A 84 -8.42 9.51 4.88
N HIS A 85 -8.76 8.54 4.03
CA HIS A 85 -10.10 7.98 3.96
C HIS A 85 -10.50 7.28 5.27
N ALA A 86 -9.62 6.43 5.84
CA ALA A 86 -9.87 5.78 7.11
C ALA A 86 -10.12 6.79 8.25
N ASN A 87 -9.32 7.86 8.32
CA ASN A 87 -9.50 8.94 9.28
C ASN A 87 -10.86 9.64 9.15
N SER A 88 -11.32 9.90 7.92
CA SER A 88 -12.66 10.44 7.69
C SER A 88 -13.77 9.48 8.12
N LEU A 89 -13.64 8.18 7.82
CA LEU A 89 -14.61 7.16 8.25
C LEU A 89 -14.68 7.08 9.77
N MET A 90 -13.55 7.04 10.47
CA MET A 90 -13.49 7.00 11.94
C MET A 90 -14.15 8.23 12.57
N SER A 91 -13.88 9.42 12.03
CA SER A 91 -14.53 10.67 12.47
C SER A 91 -16.05 10.63 12.29
N ASN A 92 -16.52 10.15 11.13
CA ASN A 92 -17.96 10.00 10.87
C ASN A 92 -18.62 8.98 11.79
N ILE A 93 -17.96 7.84 12.07
CA ILE A 93 -18.45 6.82 13.00
C ILE A 93 -18.59 7.43 14.41
N ALA A 94 -17.59 8.16 14.88
CA ALA A 94 -17.63 8.84 16.17
C ALA A 94 -18.77 9.87 16.25
N HIS A 95 -19.01 10.62 15.17
CA HIS A 95 -20.13 11.55 15.08
C HIS A 95 -21.48 10.83 15.16
N VAL A 96 -21.66 9.74 14.40
CA VAL A 96 -22.90 8.94 14.43
C VAL A 96 -23.11 8.29 15.80
N ASN A 97 -22.05 7.78 16.43
CA ASN A 97 -22.12 7.28 17.81
C ASN A 97 -22.68 8.33 18.77
N LYS A 98 -22.19 9.57 18.69
CA LYS A 98 -22.70 10.68 19.51
C LYS A 98 -24.20 10.90 19.29
N GLN A 99 -24.64 10.94 18.04
CA GLN A 99 -26.06 11.13 17.71
C GLN A 99 -26.94 9.98 18.20
N ILE A 100 -26.46 8.73 18.15
CA ILE A 100 -27.16 7.56 18.69
C ILE A 100 -27.39 7.72 20.19
N VAL A 101 -26.34 8.05 20.95
CA VAL A 101 -26.41 8.23 22.40
C VAL A 101 -27.38 9.37 22.77
N GLU A 102 -27.29 10.51 22.08
CA GLU A 102 -28.20 11.65 22.29
C GLU A 102 -29.67 11.30 21.98
N MET A 103 -29.91 10.57 20.88
CA MET A 103 -31.25 10.17 20.47
C MET A 103 -31.86 9.16 21.47
N GLN A 104 -31.09 8.19 21.93
CA GLN A 104 -31.55 7.24 22.95
C GLN A 104 -31.81 7.93 24.29
N GLY A 105 -30.95 8.88 24.68
CA GLY A 105 -31.11 9.67 25.90
C GLY A 105 -32.40 10.50 25.94
N THR A 106 -32.96 10.84 24.78
CA THR A 106 -34.27 11.52 24.65
C THR A 106 -35.45 10.56 24.44
N GLY A 107 -35.21 9.25 24.44
CA GLY A 107 -36.22 8.21 24.18
C GLY A 107 -36.57 8.01 22.70
N GLY A 108 -35.80 8.60 21.78
CA GLY A 108 -35.97 8.44 20.34
C GLY A 108 -35.47 7.08 19.82
N ASN A 109 -35.79 6.79 18.55
CA ASN A 109 -35.38 5.54 17.88
C ASN A 109 -34.17 5.78 16.94
N PRO A 110 -32.97 5.29 17.27
CA PRO A 110 -31.75 5.52 16.50
C PRO A 110 -31.52 4.54 15.34
N ALA A 111 -32.48 3.70 14.96
CA ALA A 111 -32.26 2.61 13.99
C ALA A 111 -31.55 3.05 12.69
N GLN A 112 -31.96 4.16 12.08
CA GLN A 112 -31.32 4.68 10.85
C GLN A 112 -29.86 5.12 11.06
N LEU A 113 -29.54 5.64 12.25
CA LEU A 113 -28.18 6.01 12.60
C LEU A 113 -27.32 4.76 12.82
N MET A 114 -27.88 3.71 13.41
CA MET A 114 -27.20 2.42 13.58
C MET A 114 -26.87 1.81 12.22
N ASP A 115 -27.82 1.80 11.27
CA ASP A 115 -27.58 1.32 9.89
C ASP A 115 -26.46 2.13 9.20
N THR A 116 -26.47 3.45 9.40
CA THR A 116 -25.43 4.34 8.85
C THR A 116 -24.07 4.03 9.44
N ARG A 117 -23.99 3.81 10.76
CA ARG A 117 -22.77 3.42 11.46
C ARG A 117 -22.22 2.09 10.92
N GLU A 118 -23.07 1.09 10.76
CA GLU A 118 -22.68 -0.23 10.25
C GLU A 118 -22.11 -0.14 8.84
N LYS A 119 -22.72 0.67 7.96
CA LYS A 119 -22.19 0.92 6.63
C LYS A 119 -20.80 1.56 6.68
N LEU A 120 -20.61 2.59 7.50
CA LEU A 120 -19.31 3.27 7.66
C LEU A 120 -18.23 2.32 8.19
N ILE A 121 -18.58 1.45 9.14
CA ILE A 121 -17.68 0.41 9.67
C ILE A 121 -17.35 -0.62 8.59
N GLY A 122 -18.34 -1.03 7.79
CA GLY A 122 -18.14 -1.90 6.64
C GLY A 122 -17.13 -1.31 5.66
N GLU A 123 -17.25 -0.02 5.32
CA GLU A 123 -16.28 0.70 4.48
C GLU A 123 -14.89 0.79 5.14
N LEU A 124 -14.83 1.07 6.45
CA LEU A 124 -13.57 1.13 7.19
C LEU A 124 -12.85 -0.22 7.17
N SER A 125 -13.60 -1.33 7.33
CA SER A 125 -13.08 -2.70 7.30
C SER A 125 -12.42 -3.08 5.96
N GLN A 126 -12.81 -2.42 4.87
CA GLN A 126 -12.14 -2.60 3.57
C GLN A 126 -10.77 -1.92 3.53
N VAL A 127 -10.59 -0.84 4.29
CA VAL A 127 -9.35 -0.06 4.33
C VAL A 127 -8.36 -0.64 5.34
N ILE A 128 -8.82 -0.99 6.54
CA ILE A 128 -8.02 -1.54 7.63
C ILE A 128 -8.86 -2.57 8.40
N GLU A 129 -8.25 -3.62 8.92
CA GLU A 129 -9.00 -4.65 9.64
C GLU A 129 -9.38 -4.16 11.04
N VAL A 130 -10.66 -4.28 11.38
CA VAL A 130 -11.24 -3.72 12.61
C VAL A 130 -12.08 -4.76 13.35
N LYS A 131 -12.21 -4.54 14.66
CA LYS A 131 -13.13 -5.24 15.54
C LYS A 131 -14.07 -4.23 16.18
N THR A 132 -15.34 -4.59 16.31
CA THR A 132 -16.36 -3.76 16.96
C THR A 132 -16.78 -4.35 18.29
N THR A 133 -17.25 -3.51 19.21
CA THR A 133 -17.84 -3.92 20.48
C THR A 133 -18.92 -2.92 20.90
N ASP A 134 -20.15 -3.41 21.06
CA ASP A 134 -21.27 -2.60 21.54
C ASP A 134 -21.07 -2.14 22.98
N GLN A 135 -21.51 -0.92 23.29
CA GLN A 135 -21.46 -0.35 24.63
C GLN A 135 -22.87 -0.22 25.24
N PRO A 136 -23.00 -0.24 26.58
CA PRO A 136 -24.30 -0.13 27.25
C PRO A 136 -25.07 1.16 26.96
N ASP A 137 -24.38 2.23 26.57
CA ASP A 137 -24.96 3.53 26.21
C ASP A 137 -25.44 3.58 24.74
N GLY A 138 -25.34 2.47 24.00
CA GLY A 138 -25.72 2.35 22.59
C GLY A 138 -24.62 2.80 21.60
N SER A 139 -23.53 3.40 22.09
CA SER A 139 -22.36 3.65 21.26
C SER A 139 -21.64 2.35 20.90
N MET A 140 -20.73 2.43 19.93
CA MET A 140 -19.93 1.28 19.51
C MET A 140 -18.45 1.64 19.53
N GLN A 141 -17.67 0.81 20.21
CA GLN A 141 -16.23 0.86 20.18
C GLN A 141 -15.71 0.17 18.92
N VAL A 142 -14.73 0.79 18.26
CA VAL A 142 -14.00 0.22 17.12
C VAL A 142 -12.52 0.19 17.47
N THR A 143 -11.89 -0.97 17.35
CA THR A 143 -10.46 -1.17 17.58
C THR A 143 -9.82 -1.86 16.39
N LEU A 144 -8.49 -1.80 16.30
CA LEU A 144 -7.75 -2.79 15.52
C LEU A 144 -7.92 -4.18 16.13
N VAL A 145 -7.66 -5.22 15.34
CA VAL A 145 -7.64 -6.61 15.82
C VAL A 145 -6.59 -6.81 16.91
N SER A 146 -5.48 -6.07 16.83
CA SER A 146 -4.42 -6.01 17.83
C SER A 146 -4.77 -5.22 19.10
N GLY A 147 -5.96 -4.60 19.16
CA GLY A 147 -6.54 -4.00 20.37
C GLY A 147 -6.38 -2.49 20.51
N GLN A 148 -5.64 -1.81 19.63
CA GLN A 148 -5.50 -0.35 19.67
C GLN A 148 -6.83 0.33 19.33
N PRO A 149 -7.22 1.40 20.05
CA PRO A 149 -8.49 2.07 19.82
C PRO A 149 -8.48 2.92 18.53
N LEU A 150 -9.55 2.82 17.76
CA LEU A 150 -9.81 3.67 16.58
C LEU A 150 -10.96 4.64 16.83
N VAL A 151 -12.06 4.16 17.43
CA VAL A 151 -13.21 4.97 17.83
C VAL A 151 -13.71 4.51 19.19
N MET A 152 -13.90 5.46 20.10
CA MET A 152 -14.41 5.24 21.47
C MET A 152 -15.53 6.25 21.73
N GLY A 153 -16.78 5.79 21.75
CA GLY A 153 -17.92 6.70 21.92
C GLY A 153 -17.92 7.78 20.83
N SER A 154 -17.79 9.04 21.24
CA SER A 154 -17.72 10.21 20.36
C SER A 154 -16.30 10.63 19.97
N ASP A 155 -15.28 9.95 20.45
CA ASP A 155 -13.87 10.25 20.16
C ASP A 155 -13.31 9.28 19.11
N PHE A 156 -12.38 9.77 18.29
CA PHE A 156 -11.70 8.98 17.26
C PHE A 156 -10.19 9.21 17.28
N GLY A 157 -9.45 8.20 16.84
CA GLY A 157 -8.01 8.27 16.64
C GLY A 157 -7.63 8.75 15.25
N GLN A 158 -6.35 9.07 15.07
CA GLN A 158 -5.78 9.46 13.80
C GLN A 158 -4.70 8.46 13.40
N LEU A 159 -4.92 7.80 12.27
CA LEU A 159 -3.93 6.96 11.62
C LEU A 159 -2.91 7.83 10.88
N SER A 160 -1.64 7.46 10.99
CA SER A 160 -0.51 8.12 10.33
C SER A 160 0.51 7.10 9.84
N ALA A 161 1.28 7.48 8.82
CA ALA A 161 2.46 6.76 8.37
C ALA A 161 3.71 7.54 8.77
N ILE A 162 4.67 6.86 9.41
CA ILE A 162 5.99 7.41 9.75
C ILE A 162 6.99 6.83 8.75
N PRO A 163 7.53 7.64 7.81
CA PRO A 163 8.45 7.12 6.80
C PRO A 163 9.73 6.53 7.40
N ASP A 164 10.24 5.47 6.76
CA ASP A 164 11.54 4.90 7.10
C ASP A 164 12.65 5.90 6.72
N PRO A 165 13.62 6.20 7.59
CA PRO A 165 14.72 7.11 7.29
C PRO A 165 15.59 6.68 6.09
N SER A 166 15.63 5.38 5.78
CA SER A 166 16.39 4.78 4.69
C SER A 166 15.59 4.65 3.40
N ASP A 167 14.25 4.69 3.46
CA ASP A 167 13.36 4.63 2.30
C ASP A 167 12.07 5.44 2.56
N PRO A 168 11.91 6.63 1.96
CA PRO A 168 10.78 7.51 2.24
C PRO A 168 9.43 6.96 1.76
N TYR A 169 9.42 5.87 0.99
CA TYR A 169 8.21 5.24 0.49
C TYR A 169 7.82 3.99 1.30
N LEU A 170 8.67 3.50 2.19
CA LEU A 170 8.29 2.60 3.28
C LEU A 170 7.88 3.42 4.49
N ALA A 171 6.94 2.92 5.28
CA ALA A 171 6.51 3.62 6.47
C ALA A 171 5.87 2.67 7.48
N ASP A 172 6.16 2.92 8.75
CA ASP A 172 5.48 2.27 9.87
C ASP A 172 4.15 2.98 10.13
N LEU A 173 3.08 2.20 10.31
CA LEU A 173 1.77 2.73 10.59
C LEU A 173 1.59 2.94 12.09
N HIS A 174 0.97 4.06 12.45
CA HIS A 174 0.67 4.44 13.82
C HIS A 174 -0.79 4.86 13.95
N VAL A 175 -1.36 4.64 15.13
CA VAL A 175 -2.60 5.28 15.55
C VAL A 175 -2.32 6.21 16.73
N ASN A 176 -2.71 7.47 16.59
CA ASN A 176 -2.70 8.45 17.65
C ASN A 176 -4.11 8.56 18.21
N PHE A 177 -4.29 8.22 19.49
CA PHE A 177 -5.59 8.31 20.16
C PHE A 177 -5.43 9.10 21.45
N ALA A 178 -6.23 10.16 21.61
CA ALA A 178 -6.05 11.17 22.64
C ALA A 178 -4.61 11.73 22.65
N ASN A 179 -3.81 11.42 23.68
CA ASN A 179 -2.42 11.87 23.81
C ASN A 179 -1.40 10.71 23.73
N GLN A 180 -1.81 9.56 23.19
CA GLN A 180 -0.97 8.37 23.07
C GLN A 180 -0.82 7.96 21.61
N SER A 181 0.38 7.49 21.25
CA SER A 181 0.67 6.93 19.93
C SER A 181 0.99 5.46 20.07
N PHE A 182 0.41 4.64 19.22
CA PHE A 182 0.63 3.20 19.18
C PHE A 182 1.11 2.80 17.79
N ALA A 183 2.21 2.08 17.72
CA ALA A 183 2.61 1.41 16.49
C ALA A 183 1.60 0.32 16.14
N ILE A 184 1.32 0.18 14.85
CA ILE A 184 0.50 -0.88 14.28
C ILE A 184 1.47 -1.93 13.74
N GLY A 185 1.37 -3.16 14.25
CA GLY A 185 2.20 -4.26 13.79
C GLY A 185 1.81 -4.75 12.38
N ASP A 186 2.49 -5.79 11.94
CA ASP A 186 2.45 -6.27 10.54
C ASP A 186 1.04 -6.68 10.06
N SER A 187 0.17 -7.15 10.96
CA SER A 187 -1.19 -7.59 10.62
C SER A 187 -2.19 -6.43 10.58
N VAL A 188 -2.04 -5.54 9.60
CA VAL A 188 -2.92 -4.38 9.37
C VAL A 188 -4.24 -4.79 8.68
N GLY A 189 -4.17 -5.78 7.80
CA GLY A 189 -5.30 -6.23 6.97
C GLY A 189 -5.86 -5.13 6.04
N GLY A 190 -7.03 -5.37 5.45
CA GLY A 190 -7.66 -4.38 4.56
C GLY A 190 -6.82 -4.00 3.33
N LYS A 191 -6.94 -2.76 2.86
CA LYS A 191 -6.12 -2.18 1.79
C LYS A 191 -4.74 -1.77 2.29
N LEU A 192 -4.65 -1.23 3.51
CA LEU A 192 -3.38 -0.75 4.07
C LEU A 192 -2.38 -1.89 4.29
N GLY A 193 -2.81 -3.03 4.82
CA GLY A 193 -1.97 -4.22 4.92
C GLY A 193 -1.52 -4.74 3.56
N ALA A 194 -2.43 -4.77 2.57
CA ALA A 194 -2.08 -5.23 1.23
C ALA A 194 -1.01 -4.36 0.56
N ILE A 195 -1.01 -3.04 0.84
CA ILE A 195 0.03 -2.12 0.38
C ILE A 195 1.34 -2.38 1.13
N ASN A 196 1.28 -2.47 2.46
CA ASN A 196 2.44 -2.72 3.31
C ASN A 196 3.18 -3.99 2.87
N ASP A 197 2.48 -5.11 2.85
CA ASP A 197 3.04 -6.43 2.59
C ASP A 197 3.57 -6.53 1.15
N TYR A 198 2.90 -5.87 0.20
CA TYR A 198 3.40 -5.78 -1.17
C TYR A 198 4.71 -4.99 -1.27
N GLN A 199 4.83 -3.86 -0.55
CA GLN A 199 6.06 -3.06 -0.57
C GLN A 199 7.22 -3.80 0.12
N THR A 200 6.97 -4.44 1.26
CA THR A 200 8.02 -5.12 2.05
C THR A 200 8.44 -6.44 1.45
N ASP A 201 7.50 -7.25 0.95
CA ASP A 201 7.77 -8.64 0.56
C ASP A 201 8.05 -8.78 -0.92
N VAL A 202 7.64 -7.80 -1.73
CA VAL A 202 7.74 -7.86 -3.19
C VAL A 202 8.61 -6.74 -3.75
N LEU A 203 8.27 -5.47 -3.52
CA LEU A 203 9.02 -4.38 -4.16
C LEU A 203 10.44 -4.23 -3.59
N LYS A 204 10.59 -4.14 -2.27
CA LYS A 204 11.89 -3.91 -1.63
C LYS A 204 12.94 -4.98 -2.01
N PRO A 205 12.64 -6.30 -1.99
CA PRO A 205 13.61 -7.31 -2.39
C PRO A 205 13.97 -7.30 -3.88
N ASN A 206 13.09 -6.74 -4.73
CA ASN A 206 13.30 -6.69 -6.18
C ASN A 206 13.89 -5.35 -6.67
N GLN A 207 14.10 -4.38 -5.78
CA GLN A 207 14.88 -3.17 -6.06
C GLN A 207 16.35 -3.51 -5.86
N VAL A 208 17.03 -3.88 -6.96
CA VAL A 208 18.47 -4.15 -7.00
C VAL A 208 19.26 -2.86 -7.18
#